data_AF-A0A5K0XAT2-F1
#
_entry.id   AF-A0A5K0XAT2-F1
#
_cell.length_a   1.000
_cell.length_b   1.000
_cell.length_c   1.000
_cell.angle_alpha   90.00
_cell.angle_beta   90.00
_cell.angle_gamma   90.00
#
_symmetry.space_group_name_H-M   'P 1'
#
loop_
_entity.id
_entity.type
_entity.pdbx_description
1 polymer ?
#
loop_
_entity_poly.entity_id
_entity_poly.type
_entity_poly.pdbx_seq_one_letter_code
_entity_poly.pdbx_strand_id
1 'polypeptide(L)' 'VLKSLGSTRVPVPKVFCLCTDVNIIGTAFYIMEYLEGRMFMDPKLP' A
#
# COMPACT_ATOMS: atom_id res chain seq x y z
N VAL A 1 -0.95 -10.02 2.75
CA VAL A 1 -1.50 -10.05 1.37
C VAL A 1 -0.73 -9.11 0.44
N LEU A 2 -0.69 -7.80 0.67
CA LEU A 2 -0.02 -6.82 -0.22
C LEU A 2 1.41 -7.20 -0.63
N LYS A 3 2.28 -7.56 0.33
CA LYS A 3 3.65 -8.00 0.05
C LYS A 3 3.72 -9.21 -0.90
N SER A 4 2.79 -10.15 -0.77
CA SER A 4 2.72 -11.36 -1.60
C SER A 4 2.18 -11.07 -3.00
N LEU A 5 1.33 -10.05 -3.17
CA LEU A 5 0.79 -9.67 -4.47
C LEU A 5 1.84 -8.98 -5.36
N GLY A 6 2.89 -8.41 -4.78
CA GLY A 6 3.97 -7.76 -5.52
C GLY A 6 4.76 -8.66 -6.47
N SER A 7 4.64 -9.99 -6.37
CA SER A 7 5.24 -10.96 -7.31
C SER A 7 4.26 -11.45 -8.38
N THR A 8 3.05 -10.91 -8.44
CA THR A 8 1.99 -11.33 -9.37
C THR A 8 1.75 -10.27 -10.45
N ARG A 9 0.78 -10.53 -11.35
CA ARG A 9 0.34 -9.56 -12.38
C ARG A 9 -0.60 -8.48 -11.86
N VAL A 10 -0.93 -8.49 -10.57
CA VAL A 10 -1.78 -7.47 -9.95
C VAL A 10 -0.92 -6.25 -9.59
N PRO A 11 -1.22 -5.05 -10.10
CA PRO A 11 -0.47 -3.85 -9.75
C PRO A 11 -0.73 -3.49 -8.29
N VAL A 12 0.30 -3.54 -7.45
CA VAL A 12 0.27 -3.12 -6.06
C VAL A 12 1.49 -2.27 -5.73
N PRO A 13 1.38 -1.28 -4.83
CA PRO A 13 2.54 -0.52 -4.36
C PRO A 13 3.54 -1.43 -3.65
N LYS A 14 4.85 -1.14 -3.80
CA LYS A 14 5.88 -1.87 -3.08
C LYS A 14 5.77 -1.63 -1.57
N VAL A 15 5.67 -2.71 -0.78
CA VAL A 15 5.70 -2.63 0.69
C VAL A 15 7.15 -2.62 1.18
N PHE A 16 7.53 -1.65 1.99
CA PHE A 16 8.88 -1.53 2.54
C PHE A 16 9.01 -2.20 3.91
N CYS A 17 8.12 -1.90 4.85
CA CYS A 17 8.16 -2.49 6.19
C CYS A 17 6.78 -2.55 6.84
N LEU A 18 6.65 -3.47 7.80
CA LEU A 18 5.56 -3.55 8.76
C LEU A 18 6.20 -3.40 10.15
N CYS A 19 5.72 -2.44 10.93
CA CYS A 19 6.14 -2.21 12.31
C CYS A 19 4.95 -2.48 13.23
N THR A 20 5.04 -3.55 14.00
CA THR A 20 4.03 -3.90 15.02
C THR A 20 4.41 -3.43 16.42
N ASP A 21 5.59 -2.80 16.57
CA ASP A 21 6.00 -2.20 17.83
C ASP A 21 5.26 -0.88 18.05
N VAL A 22 4.32 -0.90 18.97
CA VAL A 22 3.48 0.25 19.33
C VAL A 22 4.25 1.36 20.04
N ASN A 23 5.47 1.09 20.54
CA ASN A 23 6.28 2.10 21.22
C ASN A 23 6.87 3.16 20.26
N ILE A 24 6.86 2.89 18.95
CA ILE A 24 7.46 3.81 17.96
C ILE A 24 6.57 5.02 17.69
N ILE A 25 5.26 4.81 17.44
CA ILE A 25 4.30 5.89 17.15
C ILE A 25 2.94 5.73 17.85
N GLY A 26 2.84 4.85 18.85
CA GLY A 26 1.60 4.61 19.61
C GLY A 26 0.63 3.61 18.98
N THR A 27 0.92 3.08 17.80
CA THR A 27 0.10 2.05 17.12
C THR A 27 0.93 1.29 16.07
N ALA A 28 0.45 0.12 15.65
CA ALA A 28 1.06 -0.62 14.56
C ALA A 28 0.84 0.08 13.21
N PHE A 29 1.86 0.06 12.33
CA PHE A 29 1.82 0.73 11.03
C PHE A 29 2.68 0.02 9.99
N TYR A 30 2.55 0.42 8.73
CA TYR A 30 3.39 -0.08 7.64
C TYR A 30 3.73 1.05 6.66
N ILE A 31 4.84 0.90 5.94
CA ILE A 31 5.32 1.87 4.95
C ILE A 31 5.30 1.22 3.57
N MET A 32 4.83 1.96 2.57
CA MET A 32 4.76 1.53 1.18
C MET A 32 5.10 2.67 0.22
N GLU A 33 5.33 2.29 -1.04
CA GLU A 33 5.62 3.20 -2.15
C GLU A 33 4.46 4.18 -2.37
N TYR A 34 4.82 5.44 -2.57
CA TYR A 34 3.91 6.46 -3.04
C TYR A 34 3.80 6.35 -4.56
N LEU A 35 2.58 6.20 -5.06
CA LEU A 35 2.29 6.18 -6.49
C LEU A 35 1.50 7.43 -6.83
N GLU A 36 2.07 8.28 -7.69
CA GLU A 36 1.33 9.36 -8.33
C GLU A 36 0.37 8.76 -9.36
N GLY A 37 -0.89 9.16 -9.30
CA GLY A 37 -1.91 8.60 -10.17
C GLY A 37 -3.26 9.29 -10.00
N ARG A 38 -4.26 8.77 -10.71
CA ARG A 38 -5.63 9.28 -10.67
C ARG A 38 -6.53 8.24 -10.02
N MET A 39 -7.30 8.66 -9.02
CA MET A 39 -8.38 7.86 -8.45
C MET A 39 -9.68 8.26 -9.13
N PHE A 40 -10.21 7.38 -9.97
CA PHE A 40 -11.51 7.58 -10.60
C PHE A 40 -12.61 7.25 -9.60
N MET A 41 -13.29 8.29 -9.11
CA MET A 41 -14.39 8.14 -8.15
C MET A 41 -15.69 7.64 -8.82
N ASP A 42 -15.91 8.03 -10.08
CA ASP A 42 -16.98 7.49 -10.91
C ASP A 42 -16.40 6.41 -11.86
N PRO A 43 -16.82 5.14 -11.73
CA PRO A 43 -16.34 4.05 -12.59
C PRO A 43 -16.74 4.19 -14.06
N LYS A 44 -17.60 5.15 -14.40
CA LYS A 44 -17.97 5.49 -15.79
C LYS A 44 -17.02 6.51 -16.44
N LEU A 45 -16.14 7.15 -15.65
CA LEU A 45 -15.12 8.03 -16.21
C LEU A 45 -14.04 7.21 -16.94
N PRO A 46 -13.59 7.65 -18.13
CA PRO A 46 -12.59 6.94 -18.92
C PRO A 46 -11.17 7.00 -18.33
#